data_AF-A0A9X3IBC7-F1
#
_entry.id   AF-A0A9X3IBC7-F1
#
_cell.length_a   1.000
_cell.length_b   1.000
_cell.length_c   1.000
_cell.angle_alpha   90.00
_cell.angle_beta   90.00
_cell.angle_gamma   90.00
#
_symmetry.space_group_name_H-M   'P 1'
#
loop_
_entity.id
_entity.type
_entity.pdbx_description
1 polymer ?
#
loop_
_entity_poly.entity_id
_entity_poly.type
_entity_poly.pdbx_seq_one_letter_code
_entity_poly.pdbx_strand_id
1 'polypeptide(L)'
;MCASLGRAQNQLFPKRAFAGTWEQEQSHHNLVLIIKFEKGKNYATVVDVGTGEAPAFQLKAQMQGNELLINPQTHVNDLYIQLSVKNNKLLFKTQIAIWDRSGNPLPADKNRYQTSVYKRVK
;
A
#
# COMPACT_ATOMS: atom_id res chain seq x y z
N MET A 1 -7.42 -18.47 -37.45
CA MET A 1 -6.68 -17.29 -36.96
C MET A 1 -7.56 -16.54 -35.97
N CYS A 2 -6.93 -16.01 -34.93
CA CYS A 2 -7.50 -15.58 -33.66
C CYS A 2 -8.41 -14.34 -33.74
N ALA A 3 -9.36 -14.25 -32.81
CA ALA A 3 -9.84 -12.98 -32.25
C ALA A 3 -10.52 -13.19 -30.88
N SER A 4 -9.73 -13.53 -29.84
CA SER A 4 -10.17 -13.39 -28.45
C SER A 4 -9.99 -11.92 -28.04
N LEU A 5 -11.02 -11.12 -28.34
CA LEU A 5 -11.10 -9.72 -27.94
C LEU A 5 -11.37 -9.58 -26.43
N GLY A 6 -10.35 -9.10 -25.71
CA GLY A 6 -10.47 -8.09 -24.66
C GLY A 6 -11.43 -8.34 -23.49
N ARG A 7 -11.09 -9.23 -22.56
CA ARG A 7 -11.55 -9.13 -21.16
C ARG A 7 -10.53 -8.37 -20.33
N ALA A 8 -10.46 -7.05 -20.50
CA ALA A 8 -9.70 -6.20 -19.59
C ALA A 8 -10.38 -4.83 -19.53
N GLN A 9 -11.40 -4.67 -18.69
CA GLN A 9 -11.92 -3.41 -18.14
C GLN A 9 -13.25 -3.68 -17.42
N ASN A 10 -13.17 -3.99 -16.12
CA ASN A 10 -14.24 -3.97 -15.08
C ASN A 10 -13.98 -4.99 -13.95
N GLN A 11 -12.72 -5.34 -13.68
CA GLN A 11 -12.44 -6.07 -12.45
C GLN A 11 -12.61 -5.10 -11.27
N LEU A 12 -13.61 -5.36 -10.42
CA LEU A 12 -13.75 -4.63 -9.17
C LEU A 12 -12.47 -4.81 -8.34
N PHE A 13 -11.93 -3.69 -7.86
CA PHE A 13 -10.79 -3.71 -6.95
C PHE A 13 -11.07 -4.66 -5.78
N PRO A 14 -10.15 -5.58 -5.41
CA PRO A 14 -10.42 -6.63 -4.44
C PRO A 14 -10.35 -6.10 -2.99
N LYS A 15 -11.24 -5.16 -2.61
CA LYS A 15 -11.26 -4.50 -1.29
C LYS A 15 -11.19 -5.50 -0.13
N ARG A 16 -11.94 -6.61 -0.22
CA ARG A 16 -11.97 -7.67 0.80
C ARG A 16 -10.62 -8.35 1.01
N ALA A 17 -9.82 -8.49 -0.05
CA ALA A 17 -8.49 -9.11 0.02
C ALA A 17 -7.49 -8.23 0.78
N PHE A 18 -7.71 -6.92 0.83
CA PHE A 18 -6.84 -5.96 1.54
C PHE A 18 -7.38 -5.61 2.93
N ALA A 19 -8.69 -5.49 3.09
CA ALA A 19 -9.31 -5.02 4.32
C ALA A 19 -8.98 -5.96 5.51
N GLY A 20 -8.64 -5.36 6.66
CA GLY A 20 -8.33 -6.07 7.89
C GLY A 20 -7.02 -5.62 8.52
N THR A 21 -6.57 -6.42 9.48
CA THR A 21 -5.34 -6.21 10.23
C THR A 21 -4.25 -7.14 9.71
N TRP A 22 -3.06 -6.58 9.53
CA TRP A 22 -1.88 -7.24 9.00
C TRP A 22 -0.72 -7.03 9.96
N GLU A 23 0.07 -8.05 10.21
CA GLU A 23 1.16 -8.00 11.17
C GLU A 23 2.46 -8.51 10.54
N GLN A 24 3.55 -7.81 10.83
CA GLN A 24 4.91 -8.25 10.55
C GLN A 24 5.64 -8.40 11.88
N GLU A 25 6.00 -9.63 12.20
CA GLU A 25 6.86 -9.96 13.34
C GLU A 25 8.28 -9.44 13.07
N GLN A 26 8.81 -8.64 13.99
CA GLN A 26 10.24 -8.32 14.05
C GLN A 26 10.83 -8.79 15.37
N SER A 27 12.16 -8.87 15.45
CA SER A 27 12.88 -9.43 16.61
C SER A 27 12.58 -8.74 17.95
N HIS A 28 12.11 -7.49 17.93
CA HIS A 28 11.92 -6.67 19.14
C HIS A 28 10.51 -6.08 19.26
N HIS A 29 9.72 -6.10 18.20
CA HIS A 29 8.36 -5.57 18.17
C HIS A 29 7.61 -6.07 16.94
N ASN A 30 6.28 -5.97 16.97
CA ASN A 30 5.45 -6.27 15.81
C ASN A 30 5.00 -4.95 15.17
N LEU A 31 5.07 -4.89 13.83
CA LEU A 31 4.45 -3.80 13.07
C LEU A 31 3.04 -4.22 12.67
N VAL A 32 2.06 -3.38 12.99
CA VAL A 32 0.65 -3.65 12.70
C VAL A 32 0.10 -2.65 11.70
N LEU A 33 -0.36 -3.15 10.56
CA LEU A 33 -1.02 -2.38 9.52
C LEU A 33 -2.52 -2.69 9.50
N ILE A 34 -3.35 -1.65 9.64
CA ILE A 34 -4.80 -1.77 9.51
C ILE A 34 -5.24 -1.08 8.23
N ILE A 35 -5.87 -1.84 7.33
CA ILE A 35 -6.39 -1.31 6.07
C ILE A 35 -7.91 -1.26 6.12
N LYS A 36 -8.47 -0.05 6.00
CA LYS A 36 -9.92 0.19 6.01
C LYS A 36 -10.35 0.83 4.70
N PHE A 37 -11.52 0.44 4.19
CA PHE A 37 -12.13 1.08 3.03
C PHE A 37 -13.39 1.83 3.47
N GLU A 38 -13.46 3.11 3.14
CA GLU A 38 -14.66 3.90 3.39
C GLU A 38 -15.71 3.68 2.29
N LYS A 39 -16.99 3.59 2.69
CA LYS A 39 -18.10 3.40 1.76
C LYS A 39 -18.20 4.61 0.82
N GLY A 40 -18.26 4.35 -0.49
CA GLY A 40 -18.33 5.41 -1.51
C GLY A 40 -17.01 6.14 -1.78
N LYS A 41 -15.90 5.76 -1.14
CA LYS A 41 -14.58 6.33 -1.40
C LYS A 41 -13.74 5.45 -2.33
N ASN A 42 -12.88 6.12 -3.09
CA ASN A 42 -11.91 5.51 -4.00
C ASN A 42 -10.50 5.39 -3.40
N TYR A 43 -10.39 5.48 -2.07
CA TYR A 43 -9.16 5.24 -1.33
C TYR A 43 -9.36 4.25 -0.19
N ALA A 44 -8.27 3.68 0.29
CA ALA A 44 -8.17 2.97 1.55
C ALA A 44 -7.39 3.83 2.56
N THR A 45 -7.78 3.75 3.83
CA THR A 45 -7.00 4.32 4.93
C THR A 45 -6.09 3.22 5.45
N VAL A 46 -4.78 3.45 5.35
CA VAL A 46 -3.75 2.58 5.89
C VAL A 46 -3.27 3.21 7.18
N VAL A 47 -3.48 2.51 8.29
CA VAL A 47 -3.04 2.94 9.61
C VAL A 47 -1.87 2.04 10.00
N ASP A 48 -0.68 2.63 10.11
CA ASP A 48 0.44 1.94 10.75
C ASP A 48 0.37 2.23 12.25
N VAL A 49 0.01 1.18 12.98
CA VAL A 49 -0.02 1.15 14.43
C VAL A 49 1.32 0.52 14.81
N GLY A 50 2.33 1.38 15.02
CA GLY A 50 3.65 0.94 15.49
C GLY A 50 3.58 0.29 16.88
N THR A 51 4.70 0.31 17.60
CA THR A 51 4.88 -0.36 18.91
C THR A 51 4.01 0.16 20.07
N GLY A 52 3.03 1.03 19.80
CA GLY A 52 2.25 1.76 20.81
C GLY A 52 2.98 2.99 21.39
N GLU A 53 4.28 3.15 21.12
CA GLU A 53 5.08 4.31 21.54
C GLU A 53 5.07 5.45 20.52
N ALA A 54 4.91 5.14 19.22
CA ALA A 54 4.78 6.13 18.16
C ALA A 54 3.30 6.34 17.80
N PRO A 55 2.86 7.60 17.60
CA PRO A 55 1.50 7.89 17.19
C PRO A 55 1.20 7.22 15.84
N ALA A 56 0.05 6.55 15.76
CA ALA A 56 -0.36 5.87 14.55
C ALA A 56 -0.52 6.87 13.40
N PHE A 57 0.15 6.62 12.28
CA PHE A 57 0.04 7.47 11.10
C PHE A 57 -1.00 6.91 10.13
N GLN A 58 -1.79 7.81 9.53
CA GLN A 58 -2.85 7.46 8.59
C GLN A 58 -2.49 7.96 7.20
N LEU A 59 -2.43 7.03 6.25
CA LEU A 59 -2.15 7.35 4.85
C LEU A 59 -3.34 6.97 3.97
N LYS A 60 -3.59 7.81 2.96
CA LYS A 60 -4.63 7.55 1.96
C LYS A 60 -4.01 6.82 0.78
N ALA A 61 -4.38 5.56 0.62
CA ALA A 61 -3.94 4.73 -0.48
C ALA A 61 -4.96 4.73 -1.61
N GLN A 62 -4.54 5.07 -2.82
CA GLN A 62 -5.38 5.05 -4.01
C GLN A 62 -5.47 3.63 -4.57
N MET A 63 -6.68 3.24 -5.00
CA MET A 63 -6.88 1.96 -5.68
C MET A 63 -6.47 2.07 -7.14
N GLN A 64 -5.43 1.35 -7.57
CA GLN A 64 -4.99 1.31 -8.96
C GLN A 64 -4.78 -0.14 -9.42
N GLY A 65 -5.59 -0.58 -10.38
CA GLY A 65 -5.57 -1.97 -10.85
C GLY A 65 -5.92 -2.94 -9.70
N ASN A 66 -4.95 -3.75 -9.29
CA ASN A 66 -5.07 -4.69 -8.17
C ASN A 66 -4.20 -4.31 -6.95
N GLU A 67 -3.66 -3.09 -6.94
CA GLU A 67 -2.72 -2.60 -5.93
C GLU A 67 -3.27 -1.34 -5.23
N LEU A 68 -2.86 -1.14 -3.98
CA LEU A 68 -3.03 0.15 -3.32
C LEU A 68 -1.72 0.93 -3.43
N LEU A 69 -1.81 2.19 -3.85
CA LEU A 69 -0.65 3.06 -4.00
C LEU A 69 -0.77 4.27 -3.10
N ILE A 70 0.28 4.57 -2.37
CA ILE A 70 0.44 5.81 -1.63
C ILE A 70 1.61 6.54 -2.27
N ASN A 71 1.35 7.74 -2.76
CA ASN A 71 2.39 8.59 -3.30
C ASN A 71 2.97 9.46 -2.18
N PRO A 72 4.26 9.83 -2.29
CA PRO A 72 4.86 10.79 -1.40
C PRO A 72 4.09 12.11 -1.48
N GLN A 73 3.94 12.73 -0.32
CA GLN A 73 3.25 14.00 -0.17
C GLN A 73 4.07 14.85 0.78
N THR A 74 4.41 16.05 0.32
CA THR A 74 5.23 17.01 1.06
C THR A 74 4.66 17.22 2.46
N HIS A 75 5.52 17.17 3.48
CA HIS A 75 5.17 17.28 4.91
C HIS A 75 4.26 16.18 5.47
N VAL A 76 3.99 15.10 4.71
CA VAL A 76 3.16 13.97 5.16
C VAL A 76 3.97 12.68 5.13
N ASN A 77 4.57 12.34 3.98
CA ASN A 77 5.40 11.14 3.82
C ASN A 77 6.35 11.29 2.62
N ASP A 78 7.59 10.83 2.79
CA ASP A 78 8.63 10.86 1.75
C ASP A 78 8.78 9.49 1.05
N LEU A 79 7.72 8.69 1.02
CA LEU A 79 7.78 7.31 0.53
C LEU A 79 6.77 7.09 -0.60
N TYR A 80 7.21 6.40 -1.63
CA TYR A 80 6.31 5.63 -2.48
C TYR A 80 5.99 4.32 -1.79
N ILE A 81 4.71 4.03 -1.57
CA ILE A 81 4.26 2.78 -0.97
C ILE A 81 3.34 2.05 -1.94
N GLN A 82 3.63 0.77 -2.19
CA GLN A 82 2.78 -0.11 -2.99
C GLN A 82 2.37 -1.32 -2.16
N LEU A 83 1.06 -1.56 -2.10
CA LEU A 83 0.49 -2.70 -1.41
C LEU A 83 -0.13 -3.64 -2.43
N SER A 84 0.23 -4.91 -2.34
CA SER A 84 -0.41 -5.98 -3.10
C SER A 84 -0.68 -7.17 -2.20
N VAL A 85 -1.76 -7.89 -2.46
CA VAL A 85 -2.09 -9.12 -1.72
C VAL A 85 -1.86 -10.31 -2.62
N LYS A 86 -0.99 -11.22 -2.20
CA LYS A 86 -0.67 -12.46 -2.91
C LYS A 86 -0.63 -13.61 -1.91
N ASN A 87 -1.35 -14.70 -2.20
CA ASN A 87 -1.39 -15.89 -1.36
C ASN A 87 -1.71 -15.59 0.13
N ASN A 88 -2.70 -14.72 0.38
CA ASN A 88 -3.10 -14.25 1.71
C ASN A 88 -1.98 -13.58 2.53
N LYS A 89 -0.93 -13.07 1.86
CA LYS A 89 0.11 -12.22 2.43
C LYS A 89 0.02 -10.83 1.81
N LEU A 90 0.22 -9.81 2.62
CA LEU A 90 0.31 -8.43 2.16
C LEU A 90 1.78 -8.11 1.89
N LEU A 91 2.09 -7.85 0.64
CA LEU A 91 3.39 -7.35 0.23
C LEU A 91 3.35 -5.83 0.36
N PHE A 92 4.13 -5.32 1.29
CA PHE A 92 4.27 -3.90 1.58
C PHE A 92 5.59 -3.42 0.99
N LYS A 93 5.54 -2.71 -0.12
CA LYS A 93 6.72 -2.21 -0.82
C LYS A 93 6.92 -0.74 -0.54
N THR A 94 8.12 -0.34 -0.17
CA THR A 94 8.49 1.07 0.07
C THR A 94 9.69 1.48 -0.76
N GLN A 95 9.69 2.73 -1.22
CA GLN A 95 10.83 3.38 -1.83
C GLN A 95 10.87 4.83 -1.38
N ILE A 96 12.04 5.32 -0.97
CA ILE A 96 12.23 6.74 -0.64
C ILE A 96 12.08 7.59 -1.90
N ALA A 97 11.25 8.62 -1.81
CA ALA A 97 11.06 9.60 -2.87
C ALA A 97 12.28 10.51 -2.97
N ILE A 98 12.75 10.72 -4.20
CA ILE A 98 13.75 11.75 -4.50
C ILE A 98 12.98 12.96 -4.99
N TRP A 99 13.14 14.10 -4.33
CA TRP A 99 12.45 15.33 -4.68
C TRP A 99 13.29 16.16 -5.64
N ASP A 100 12.67 16.74 -6.66
CA ASP A 100 13.30 17.71 -7.53
C ASP A 100 13.41 19.09 -6.85
N ARG A 101 14.09 20.03 -7.52
CA ARG A 101 14.25 21.40 -7.01
C ARG A 101 12.94 22.20 -6.93
N SER A 102 11.91 21.76 -7.63
CA SER A 102 10.58 22.37 -7.64
C SER A 102 9.67 21.80 -6.54
N GLY A 103 10.17 20.85 -5.73
CA GLY A 103 9.41 20.22 -4.67
C GLY A 103 8.44 19.15 -5.17
N ASN A 104 8.62 18.63 -6.39
CA ASN A 104 7.86 17.49 -6.91
C ASN A 104 8.65 16.19 -6.73
N PRO A 105 7.98 15.08 -6.41
CA PRO A 105 8.66 13.80 -6.28
C PRO A 105 8.96 13.24 -7.67
N LEU A 106 10.21 12.84 -7.90
CA LEU A 106 10.61 12.14 -9.12
C LEU A 106 9.95 10.76 -9.18
N PRO A 107 9.60 10.26 -10.38
CA PRO A 107 8.95 8.95 -10.53
C PRO A 107 9.68 7.82 -9.80
N ALA A 108 8.90 6.92 -9.20
CA ALA A 108 9.43 5.74 -8.52
C ALA A 108 10.24 4.84 -9.48
N ASP A 109 11.29 4.23 -8.93
CA ASP A 109 12.13 3.25 -9.64
C ASP A 109 11.66 1.85 -9.24
N LYS A 110 11.08 1.13 -10.20
CA LYS A 110 10.50 -0.19 -9.99
C LYS A 110 11.48 -1.20 -9.38
N ASN A 111 12.79 -0.99 -9.53
CA ASN A 111 13.83 -1.91 -9.04
C ASN A 111 14.36 -1.56 -7.65
N ARG A 112 13.94 -0.44 -7.04
CA ARG A 112 14.47 0.05 -5.75
C ARG A 112 13.51 -0.12 -4.57
N TYR A 113 12.41 -0.82 -4.78
CA TYR A 113 11.47 -1.10 -3.70
C TYR A 113 12.05 -2.10 -2.70
N GLN A 114 12.10 -1.69 -1.43
CA GLN A 114 12.23 -2.62 -0.33
C GLN A 114 10.88 -3.30 -0.10
N THR A 115 10.87 -4.63 0.05
CA THR A 115 9.63 -5.39 0.25
C THR A 115 9.60 -5.99 1.64
N SER A 116 8.56 -5.63 2.40
CA SER A 116 8.16 -6.27 3.64
C SER A 116 6.95 -7.17 3.42
N VAL A 117 6.85 -8.25 4.18
CA VAL A 117 5.76 -9.23 4.04
C VAL A 117 5.00 -9.32 5.35
N TYR A 118 3.73 -8.94 5.31
CA TYR A 118 2.83 -9.01 6.44
C TYR A 118 1.89 -10.21 6.31
N LYS A 119 1.55 -10.81 7.45
CA LYS A 119 0.56 -11.88 7.58
C LYS A 119 -0.75 -11.29 8.04
N ARG A 120 -1.87 -11.82 7.54
CA ARG A 120 -3.20 -11.42 7.99
C ARG A 120 -3.42 -11.92 9.42
N VAL A 121 -3.83 -11.03 10.32
CA VAL A 121 -4.29 -11.39 11.66
C VAL A 121 -5.77 -11.80 11.54
N LYS A 122 -6.13 -12.90 12.20
CA LYS A 122 -7.50 -13.45 12.17
C LYS A 122 -8.52 -12.48 12.76
#